data_AF-A0A4Q5KMJ0-F1
#
_entry.id   AF-A0A4Q5KMJ0-F1
#
_cell.length_a   1.000
_cell.length_b   1.000
_cell.length_c   1.000
_cell.angle_alpha   90.00
_cell.angle_beta   90.00
_cell.angle_gamma   90.00
#
_symmetry.space_group_name_H-M   'P 1'
#
loop_
_entity.id
_entity.type
_entity.pdbx_description
1 polymer ?
#
loop_
_entity_poly.entity_id
_entity_poly.type
_entity_poly.pdbx_seq_one_letter_code
_entity_poly.pdbx_strand_id
1 'polypeptide(L)'
;MEAITKTPFIEKKPSSLRYYQEGPPVEFDAQKWSLKIFLPNELTPFEIDLEELKNIAPITENRREVCVCNWSIRRTWTGVLLADVLNHLSVNSDQYRDYYLKQISVGTEKGQYDSTIPFIDALENRTMLIWAVDGEDLSLEEGYPLRLIDFSLYRYKGVKCLSELRLTDEFNAGFWENKAGYCKTGKIKAKRYRIVDLQEHRFIEGNKEVTEF
;
A
#
# COMPACT_ATOMS: atom_id res chain seq x y z
N MET A 1 9.01 15.41 19.60
CA MET A 1 8.78 14.21 18.78
C MET A 1 8.96 13.02 19.70
N GLU A 2 7.90 12.24 19.94
CA GLU A 2 8.04 10.97 20.66
C GLU A 2 8.97 10.06 19.86
N ALA A 3 9.82 9.29 20.55
CA ALA A 3 10.71 8.36 19.89
C ALA A 3 9.87 7.28 19.20
N ILE A 4 10.02 7.14 17.87
CA ILE A 4 9.36 6.06 17.13
C ILE A 4 9.91 4.74 17.67
N THR A 5 9.04 3.96 18.31
CA THR A 5 9.41 2.69 18.92
C THR A 5 9.43 1.62 17.84
N LYS A 6 10.49 0.80 17.79
CA LYS A 6 10.57 -0.34 16.87
C LYS A 6 9.44 -1.33 17.15
N THR A 7 8.86 -1.88 16.09
CA THR A 7 7.78 -2.87 16.19
C THR A 7 8.25 -4.09 16.99
N PRO A 8 7.58 -4.47 18.09
CA PRO A 8 7.91 -5.66 18.86
C PRO A 8 7.75 -6.94 18.03
N PHE A 9 8.67 -7.89 18.23
CA PHE A 9 8.62 -9.24 17.64
C PHE A 9 8.55 -9.29 16.12
N ILE A 10 9.05 -8.27 15.43
CA ILE A 10 9.07 -8.19 13.97
C ILE A 10 9.79 -9.40 13.33
N GLU A 11 10.81 -9.94 14.00
CA GLU A 11 11.55 -11.14 13.59
C GLU A 11 10.69 -12.40 13.56
N LYS A 12 9.55 -12.40 14.27
CA LYS A 12 8.57 -13.50 14.27
C LYS A 12 7.46 -13.31 13.23
N LYS A 13 7.50 -12.23 12.44
CA LYS A 13 6.54 -12.00 11.35
C LYS A 13 6.76 -13.07 10.27
N PRO A 14 5.70 -13.78 9.83
CA PRO A 14 5.81 -14.72 8.72
C PRO A 14 6.37 -14.03 7.46
N SER A 15 7.23 -14.74 6.73
CA SER A 15 7.88 -14.19 5.54
C SER A 15 6.85 -13.72 4.51
N SER A 16 7.06 -12.49 4.03
CA SER A 16 6.27 -11.88 2.97
C SER A 16 6.87 -12.03 1.58
N LEU A 17 7.97 -12.77 1.41
CA LEU A 17 8.67 -12.91 0.13
C LEU A 17 7.77 -13.51 -0.97
N ARG A 18 6.82 -14.37 -0.58
CA ARG A 18 5.81 -14.91 -1.52
C ARG A 18 5.01 -13.82 -2.23
N TYR A 19 4.84 -12.65 -1.62
CA TYR A 19 4.01 -11.54 -2.13
C TYR A 19 4.75 -10.56 -3.02
N TYR A 20 6.08 -10.72 -3.17
CA TYR A 20 6.88 -9.84 -3.99
C TYR A 20 6.89 -10.25 -5.47
N GLN A 21 6.27 -11.37 -5.89
CA GLN A 21 6.67 -12.03 -7.16
C GLN A 21 8.14 -12.49 -7.09
N GLU A 22 8.45 -13.24 -6.03
CA GLU A 22 9.73 -13.94 -5.84
C GLU A 22 10.99 -13.08 -5.53
N GLY A 23 10.88 -11.76 -5.32
CA GLY A 23 11.94 -10.95 -4.66
C GLY A 23 12.15 -9.54 -5.24
N PRO A 24 12.72 -8.58 -4.46
CA PRO A 24 12.96 -7.19 -4.89
C PRO A 24 13.76 -7.06 -6.20
N PRO A 25 13.60 -5.96 -6.97
CA PRO A 25 14.49 -5.63 -8.06
C PRO A 25 15.93 -5.72 -7.58
N VAL A 26 16.78 -6.36 -8.37
CA VAL A 26 18.20 -6.52 -8.05
C VAL A 26 18.91 -5.15 -8.04
N GLU A 27 18.51 -4.27 -8.95
CA GLU A 27 18.98 -2.89 -9.03
C GLU A 27 17.78 -1.94 -9.03
N PHE A 28 17.86 -0.89 -8.20
CA PHE A 28 16.84 0.15 -8.12
C PHE A 28 17.51 1.52 -7.93
N ASP A 29 17.33 2.41 -8.90
CA ASP A 29 17.85 3.79 -8.86
C ASP A 29 16.76 4.75 -8.38
N ALA A 30 16.82 5.11 -7.10
CA ALA A 30 15.87 6.01 -6.46
C ALA A 30 15.90 7.43 -7.04
N GLN A 31 17.02 7.87 -7.62
CA GLN A 31 17.16 9.23 -8.15
C GLN A 31 16.44 9.40 -9.50
N LYS A 32 16.25 8.30 -10.24
CA LYS A 32 15.52 8.30 -11.51
C LYS A 32 14.04 7.93 -11.34
N TRP A 33 13.62 7.59 -10.12
CA TRP A 33 12.27 7.16 -9.86
C TRP A 33 11.36 8.38 -9.64
N SER A 34 10.21 8.34 -10.29
CA SER A 34 9.06 9.21 -10.02
C SER A 34 7.80 8.35 -9.95
N LEU A 35 6.86 8.73 -9.09
CA LEU A 35 5.51 8.19 -9.11
C LEU A 35 4.73 8.85 -10.24
N LYS A 36 4.17 8.03 -11.14
CA LYS A 36 3.35 8.50 -12.25
C LYS A 36 1.87 8.32 -11.93
N ILE A 37 1.08 9.39 -12.06
CA ILE A 37 -0.36 9.37 -11.81
C ILE A 37 -1.08 9.71 -13.12
N PHE A 38 -1.81 8.73 -13.66
CA PHE A 38 -2.59 8.88 -14.89
C PHE A 38 -4.05 9.13 -14.54
N LEU A 39 -4.59 10.27 -14.97
CA LEU A 39 -6.01 10.53 -14.94
C LEU A 39 -6.71 9.86 -16.14
N PRO A 40 -8.03 9.62 -16.07
CA PRO A 40 -8.77 9.03 -17.17
C PRO A 40 -8.70 9.89 -18.43
N ASN A 41 -8.44 9.27 -19.57
CA ASN A 41 -8.34 9.92 -20.88
C ASN A 41 -7.17 10.93 -21.04
N GLU A 42 -6.24 10.98 -20.09
CA GLU A 42 -5.03 11.80 -20.19
C GLU A 42 -3.82 10.96 -20.63
N LEU A 43 -3.10 11.44 -21.65
CA LEU A 43 -1.90 10.78 -22.16
C LEU A 43 -0.65 11.09 -21.33
N THR A 44 -0.62 12.27 -20.70
CA THR A 44 0.51 12.75 -19.91
C THR A 44 0.20 12.55 -18.44
N PRO A 45 0.97 11.73 -17.70
CA PRO A 45 0.79 11.59 -16.27
C PRO A 45 1.32 12.82 -15.53
N PHE A 46 0.80 13.05 -14.33
CA PHE A 46 1.57 13.78 -13.33
C PHE A 46 2.76 12.92 -12.92
N GLU A 47 3.94 13.52 -12.81
CA GLU A 47 5.12 12.86 -12.27
C GLU A 47 5.54 13.59 -11.00
N ILE A 48 5.71 12.84 -9.92
CA ILE A 48 6.09 13.39 -8.62
C ILE A 48 7.21 12.53 -8.03
N ASP A 49 8.31 13.15 -7.64
CA ASP A 49 9.45 12.42 -7.08
C ASP A 49 9.29 12.19 -5.56
N LEU A 50 10.24 11.47 -4.96
CA LEU A 50 10.18 11.13 -3.55
C LEU A 50 10.38 12.36 -2.64
N GLU A 51 11.21 13.32 -3.04
CA GLU A 51 11.48 14.52 -2.25
C GLU A 51 10.25 15.42 -2.22
N GLU A 52 9.58 15.60 -3.36
CA GLU A 52 8.33 16.33 -3.44
C GLU A 52 7.24 15.67 -2.59
N LEU A 53 7.04 14.34 -2.69
CA LEU A 53 6.08 13.62 -1.86
C LEU A 53 6.33 13.81 -0.36
N LYS A 54 7.59 13.82 0.07
CA LYS A 54 7.98 14.04 1.48
C LYS A 54 7.62 15.44 1.98
N ASN A 55 7.43 16.41 1.08
CA ASN A 55 7.05 17.79 1.41
C ASN A 55 5.53 18.02 1.43
N ILE A 56 4.73 17.05 0.96
CA ILE A 56 3.26 17.15 0.96
C ILE A 56 2.73 16.60 2.28
N ALA A 57 2.43 17.51 3.22
CA ALA A 57 1.75 17.23 4.49
C ALA A 57 2.08 15.85 5.12
N PRO A 58 3.36 15.54 5.38
CA PRO A 58 3.77 14.22 5.82
C PRO A 58 3.14 13.87 7.16
N ILE A 59 2.68 12.63 7.28
CA ILE A 59 2.07 12.09 8.49
C ILE A 59 2.78 10.82 8.94
N THR A 60 2.77 10.60 10.25
CA THR A 60 3.22 9.34 10.87
C THR A 60 2.08 8.76 11.67
N GLU A 61 1.62 7.56 11.29
CA GLU A 61 0.48 6.90 11.92
C GLU A 61 0.85 5.50 12.41
N ASN A 62 0.38 5.14 13.60
CA ASN A 62 0.52 3.78 14.12
C ASN A 62 -0.70 2.94 13.71
N ARG A 63 -0.56 2.17 12.64
CA ARG A 63 -1.66 1.42 12.01
C ARG A 63 -1.31 -0.04 11.78
N ARG A 64 -2.35 -0.88 11.74
CA ARG A 64 -2.24 -2.34 11.70
C ARG A 64 -2.43 -2.85 10.28
N GLU A 65 -1.44 -3.59 9.79
CA GLU A 65 -1.58 -4.34 8.54
C GLU A 65 -2.14 -5.74 8.77
N VAL A 66 -2.92 -6.24 7.81
CA VAL A 66 -3.49 -7.60 7.87
C VAL A 66 -3.13 -8.40 6.62
N CYS A 67 -2.54 -9.57 6.82
CA CYS A 67 -2.20 -10.48 5.74
C CYS A 67 -3.30 -11.53 5.54
N VAL A 68 -3.55 -11.87 4.29
CA VAL A 68 -4.45 -12.95 3.89
C VAL A 68 -4.03 -14.31 4.47
N CYS A 69 -2.74 -14.49 4.79
CA CYS A 69 -2.17 -15.66 5.47
C CYS A 69 -2.35 -15.67 7.00
N ASN A 70 -3.44 -15.07 7.49
CA ASN A 70 -3.89 -15.16 8.89
C ASN A 70 -2.91 -14.58 9.92
N TRP A 71 -2.15 -13.55 9.55
CA TRP A 71 -1.35 -12.78 10.51
C TRP A 71 -1.59 -11.28 10.34
N SER A 72 -1.34 -10.54 11.41
CA SER A 72 -1.43 -9.09 11.45
C SER A 72 -0.33 -8.53 12.34
N ILE A 73 0.13 -7.33 12.02
CA ILE A 73 1.13 -6.62 12.81
C ILE A 73 0.84 -5.12 12.80
N ARG A 74 0.99 -4.47 13.96
CA ARG A 74 0.89 -3.02 14.13
C ARG A 74 2.28 -2.41 14.02
N ARG A 75 2.42 -1.38 13.18
CA ARG A 75 3.69 -0.70 12.92
C ARG A 75 3.47 0.81 12.83
N THR A 76 4.56 1.57 12.90
CA THR A 76 4.51 3.02 12.74
C THR A 76 4.89 3.37 11.31
N TRP A 77 3.97 3.91 10.54
CA TRP A 77 4.14 4.19 9.11
C TRP A 77 4.26 5.69 8.89
N THR A 78 5.24 6.09 8.08
CA THR A 78 5.43 7.48 7.69
C THR A 78 5.24 7.63 6.18
N GLY A 79 4.42 8.58 5.80
CA GLY A 79 3.97 8.76 4.43
C GLY A 79 3.10 10.00 4.25
N VAL A 80 2.33 10.01 3.16
CA VAL A 80 1.34 11.03 2.83
C VAL A 80 0.02 10.35 2.48
N LEU A 81 -1.12 11.01 2.74
CA LEU A 81 -2.42 10.53 2.29
C LEU A 81 -2.54 10.67 0.78
N LEU A 82 -3.15 9.66 0.12
CA LEU A 82 -3.45 9.74 -1.31
C LEU A 82 -4.28 11.00 -1.64
N ALA A 83 -5.24 11.35 -0.78
CA ALA A 83 -6.07 12.54 -0.94
C ALA A 83 -5.24 13.84 -0.95
N ASP A 84 -4.22 13.96 -0.09
CA ASP A 84 -3.38 15.15 -0.01
C ASP A 84 -2.49 15.30 -1.25
N VAL A 85 -1.99 14.19 -1.81
CA VAL A 85 -1.24 14.21 -3.07
C VAL A 85 -2.12 14.65 -4.24
N LEU A 86 -3.34 14.14 -4.33
CA LEU A 86 -4.28 14.55 -5.38
C LEU A 86 -4.67 16.02 -5.25
N ASN A 87 -4.88 16.50 -4.02
CA ASN A 87 -5.15 17.91 -3.75
C ASN A 87 -3.96 18.80 -4.13
N HIS A 88 -2.73 18.40 -3.80
CA HIS A 88 -1.49 19.10 -4.19
C HIS A 88 -1.38 19.23 -5.72
N LEU A 89 -1.75 18.18 -6.45
CA LEU A 89 -1.79 18.17 -7.92
C LEU A 89 -3.02 18.89 -8.51
N SER A 90 -3.86 19.51 -7.68
CA SER A 90 -5.11 20.17 -8.09
C SER A 90 -6.10 19.25 -8.82
N VAL A 91 -6.06 17.95 -8.52
CA VAL A 91 -6.97 16.95 -9.09
C VAL A 91 -8.29 16.97 -8.32
N ASN A 92 -9.40 17.24 -9.01
CA ASN A 92 -10.73 17.15 -8.41
C ASN A 92 -11.17 15.68 -8.29
N SER A 93 -10.84 15.06 -7.16
CA SER A 93 -11.12 13.63 -6.92
C SER A 93 -12.61 13.27 -6.95
N ASP A 94 -13.51 14.22 -6.68
CA ASP A 94 -14.96 13.97 -6.70
C ASP A 94 -15.49 13.66 -8.12
N GLN A 95 -14.77 14.03 -9.18
CA GLN A 95 -15.11 13.66 -10.55
C GLN A 95 -14.96 12.15 -10.80
N TYR A 96 -14.12 11.47 -10.02
CA TYR A 96 -13.70 10.10 -10.29
C TYR A 96 -14.25 9.09 -9.27
N ARG A 97 -15.29 9.43 -8.51
CA ARG A 97 -15.80 8.57 -7.41
C ARG A 97 -16.15 7.14 -7.84
N ASP A 98 -16.67 6.97 -9.06
CA ASP A 98 -17.05 5.66 -9.62
C ASP A 98 -15.88 4.92 -10.30
N TYR A 99 -14.67 5.48 -10.27
CA TYR A 99 -13.48 4.90 -10.87
C TYR A 99 -12.78 3.92 -9.92
N TYR A 100 -11.81 3.22 -10.47
CA TYR A 100 -10.88 2.35 -9.77
C TYR A 100 -9.48 2.93 -9.80
N LEU A 101 -8.73 2.66 -8.74
CA LEU A 101 -7.31 2.97 -8.65
C LEU A 101 -6.50 1.71 -8.94
N LYS A 102 -5.95 1.62 -10.15
CA LYS A 102 -4.99 0.59 -10.52
C LYS A 102 -3.59 1.02 -10.11
N GLN A 103 -2.93 0.18 -9.34
CA GLN A 103 -1.59 0.36 -8.82
C GLN A 103 -0.63 -0.58 -9.55
N ILE A 104 0.54 -0.09 -9.95
CA ILE A 104 1.53 -0.89 -10.69
C ILE A 104 2.92 -0.69 -10.06
N SER A 105 3.63 -1.78 -9.81
CA SER A 105 5.01 -1.75 -9.31
C SER A 105 6.01 -1.47 -10.43
N VAL A 106 7.21 -1.02 -10.09
CA VAL A 106 8.37 -0.95 -11.00
C VAL A 106 8.59 -2.29 -11.73
N GLY A 107 8.38 -3.41 -11.03
CA GLY A 107 8.53 -4.76 -11.57
C GLY A 107 9.95 -5.30 -11.45
N THR A 108 10.12 -6.55 -11.87
CA THR A 108 11.38 -7.29 -11.90
C THR A 108 11.51 -8.05 -13.23
N GLU A 109 12.57 -8.84 -13.38
CA GLU A 109 12.72 -9.76 -14.51
C GLU A 109 11.57 -10.79 -14.63
N LYS A 110 10.78 -10.96 -13.57
CA LYS A 110 9.61 -11.87 -13.53
C LYS A 110 8.29 -11.19 -13.88
N GLY A 111 8.31 -9.88 -14.12
CA GLY A 111 7.15 -9.07 -14.47
C GLY A 111 6.82 -8.01 -13.43
N GLN A 112 5.64 -7.40 -13.59
CA GLN A 112 5.14 -6.36 -12.70
C GLN A 112 4.02 -6.88 -11.80
N TYR A 113 4.00 -6.38 -10.57
CA TYR A 113 2.91 -6.57 -9.63
C TYR A 113 1.89 -5.46 -9.76
N ASP A 114 0.63 -5.82 -9.90
CA ASP A 114 -0.47 -4.87 -9.96
C ASP A 114 -1.62 -5.24 -9.00
N SER A 115 -2.36 -4.21 -8.61
CA SER A 115 -3.59 -4.37 -7.85
C SER A 115 -4.54 -3.23 -8.11
N THR A 116 -5.83 -3.54 -8.13
CA THR A 116 -6.90 -2.57 -8.37
C THR A 116 -7.83 -2.54 -7.16
N ILE A 117 -8.18 -1.34 -6.71
CA ILE A 117 -9.14 -1.07 -5.63
C ILE A 117 -10.15 0.01 -6.08
N PRO A 118 -11.36 0.06 -5.54
CA PRO A 118 -12.28 1.18 -5.79
C PRO A 118 -11.62 2.50 -5.36
N PHE A 119 -11.70 3.53 -6.19
CA PHE A 119 -11.01 4.79 -5.91
C PHE A 119 -11.63 5.51 -4.73
N ILE A 120 -12.96 5.54 -4.63
CA ILE A 120 -13.63 6.19 -3.51
C ILE A 120 -13.29 5.52 -2.16
N ASP A 121 -13.29 4.19 -2.11
CA ASP A 121 -12.87 3.45 -0.92
C ASP A 121 -11.44 3.82 -0.53
N ALA A 122 -10.53 3.97 -1.50
CA ALA A 122 -9.14 4.35 -1.22
C ALA A 122 -9.04 5.72 -0.53
N LEU A 123 -9.86 6.70 -0.93
CA LEU A 123 -9.92 8.02 -0.30
C LEU A 123 -10.54 7.96 1.09
N GLU A 124 -11.70 7.30 1.23
CA GLU A 124 -12.44 7.20 2.49
C GLU A 124 -11.67 6.39 3.56
N ASN A 125 -10.92 5.35 3.14
CA ASN A 125 -10.10 4.52 4.03
C ASN A 125 -8.78 5.19 4.44
N ARG A 126 -8.53 6.45 4.02
CA ARG A 126 -7.28 7.17 4.28
C ARG A 126 -6.07 6.36 3.81
N THR A 127 -6.10 5.93 2.56
CA THR A 127 -4.98 5.22 1.92
C THR A 127 -3.72 6.08 1.97
N MET A 128 -2.59 5.45 2.31
CA MET A 128 -1.30 6.13 2.45
C MET A 128 -0.30 5.69 1.38
N LEU A 129 0.47 6.65 0.88
CA LEU A 129 1.71 6.46 0.14
C LEU A 129 2.86 6.56 1.14
N ILE A 130 3.58 5.46 1.36
CA ILE A 130 4.49 5.27 2.49
C ILE A 130 5.92 5.10 1.98
N TRP A 131 6.85 5.82 2.59
CA TRP A 131 8.29 5.75 2.30
C TRP A 131 9.14 5.32 3.50
N ALA A 132 8.58 5.34 4.72
CA ALA A 132 9.28 4.92 5.93
C ALA A 132 8.38 4.13 6.88
N VAL A 133 9.01 3.23 7.65
CA VAL A 133 8.35 2.40 8.65
C VAL A 133 9.26 2.23 9.87
N ASP A 134 8.68 2.32 11.05
CA ASP A 134 9.38 2.20 12.34
C ASP A 134 10.57 3.17 12.48
N GLY A 135 10.48 4.33 11.83
CA GLY A 135 11.46 5.42 11.88
C GLY A 135 12.61 5.29 10.89
N GLU A 136 12.62 4.25 10.05
CA GLU A 136 13.62 4.00 9.02
C GLU A 136 12.97 4.05 7.63
N ASP A 137 13.71 4.45 6.60
CA ASP A 137 13.23 4.33 5.22
C ASP A 137 12.90 2.86 4.91
N LEU A 138 11.93 2.62 4.02
CA LEU A 138 11.58 1.26 3.61
C LEU A 138 12.82 0.52 3.12
N SER A 139 12.94 -0.76 3.45
CA SER A 139 13.83 -1.65 2.70
C SER A 139 13.25 -1.95 1.31
N LEU A 140 14.08 -2.43 0.38
CA LEU A 140 13.59 -2.90 -0.93
C LEU A 140 12.53 -4.01 -0.77
N GLU A 141 12.69 -4.93 0.18
CA GLU A 141 11.69 -5.98 0.46
C GLU A 141 10.36 -5.41 0.96
N GLU A 142 10.40 -4.28 1.66
CA GLU A 142 9.19 -3.59 2.15
C GLU A 142 8.57 -2.67 1.10
N GLY A 143 9.29 -2.37 0.03
CA GLY A 143 8.79 -1.65 -1.14
C GLY A 143 9.40 -0.27 -1.35
N TYR A 144 10.64 -0.05 -0.92
CA TYR A 144 11.39 1.16 -1.24
C TYR A 144 11.32 1.50 -2.74
N PRO A 145 11.12 2.77 -3.14
CA PRO A 145 11.13 3.96 -2.31
C PRO A 145 9.75 4.31 -1.75
N LEU A 146 8.69 3.77 -2.37
CA LEU A 146 7.32 4.08 -2.05
C LEU A 146 6.43 2.85 -2.19
N ARG A 147 5.48 2.70 -1.27
CA ARG A 147 4.41 1.72 -1.36
C ARG A 147 3.06 2.35 -1.07
N LEU A 148 1.99 1.74 -1.58
CA LEU A 148 0.62 2.11 -1.21
C LEU A 148 0.06 1.13 -0.18
N ILE A 149 -0.64 1.66 0.83
CA ILE A 149 -1.39 0.86 1.81
C ILE A 149 -2.78 1.46 2.03
N ASP A 150 -3.80 0.65 1.76
CA ASP A 150 -5.12 0.78 2.37
C ASP A 150 -5.19 -0.18 3.56
N PHE A 151 -5.31 0.35 4.78
CA PHE A 151 -5.29 -0.43 6.02
C PHE A 151 -6.62 -1.17 6.30
N SER A 152 -7.68 -0.87 5.55
CA SER A 152 -8.96 -1.59 5.58
C SER A 152 -8.94 -2.87 4.74
N LEU A 153 -7.88 -3.09 3.95
CA LEU A 153 -7.76 -4.21 3.02
C LEU A 153 -6.63 -5.16 3.42
N TYR A 154 -6.70 -6.39 2.89
CA TYR A 154 -5.55 -7.29 2.94
C TYR A 154 -4.37 -6.74 2.16
N ARG A 155 -3.18 -7.01 2.68
CA ARG A 155 -1.92 -6.42 2.18
C ARG A 155 -1.55 -6.71 0.74
N TYR A 156 -2.12 -7.73 0.11
CA TYR A 156 -1.92 -7.94 -1.32
C TYR A 156 -2.59 -6.84 -2.17
N LYS A 157 -3.54 -6.07 -1.63
CA LYS A 157 -4.10 -4.90 -2.32
C LYS A 157 -3.20 -3.65 -2.26
N GLY A 158 -2.10 -3.68 -1.49
CA GLY A 158 -1.14 -2.59 -1.39
C GLY A 158 0.17 -2.89 -2.11
N VAL A 159 0.40 -2.24 -3.25
CA VAL A 159 1.56 -2.46 -4.11
C VAL A 159 2.86 -1.92 -3.47
N LYS A 160 3.94 -2.70 -3.59
CA LYS A 160 5.32 -2.34 -3.20
C LYS A 160 6.08 -1.80 -4.40
N CYS A 161 7.11 -0.98 -4.16
CA CYS A 161 7.91 -0.35 -5.22
C CYS A 161 6.98 0.29 -6.25
N LEU A 162 6.04 1.09 -5.76
CA LEU A 162 4.99 1.68 -6.55
C LEU A 162 5.61 2.55 -7.64
N SER A 163 5.19 2.36 -8.88
CA SER A 163 5.64 3.14 -10.03
C SER A 163 4.50 3.96 -10.61
N GLU A 164 3.31 3.38 -10.68
CA GLU A 164 2.17 4.04 -11.33
C GLU A 164 0.89 3.89 -10.52
N LEU A 165 0.10 4.96 -10.55
CA LEU A 165 -1.31 4.97 -10.20
C LEU A 165 -2.10 5.36 -11.45
N ARG A 166 -3.11 4.58 -11.79
CA ARG A 166 -3.98 4.84 -12.94
C ARG A 166 -5.42 4.86 -12.47
N LEU A 167 -6.13 5.95 -12.72
CA LEU A 167 -7.56 6.01 -12.55
C LEU A 167 -8.23 5.42 -13.80
N THR A 168 -9.03 4.37 -13.59
CA THR A 168 -9.69 3.63 -14.67
C THR A 168 -11.18 3.48 -14.37
N ASP A 169 -12.02 3.57 -15.39
CA ASP A 169 -13.47 3.33 -15.31
C ASP A 169 -13.81 1.84 -15.22
N GLU A 170 -12.86 0.98 -15.56
CA GLU A 170 -12.99 -0.47 -15.45
C GLU A 170 -12.16 -1.07 -14.31
N PHE A 171 -12.73 -2.09 -13.67
CA PHE A 171 -12.00 -2.93 -12.73
C PHE A 171 -11.16 -3.97 -13.48
N ASN A 172 -9.83 -3.94 -13.30
CA ASN A 172 -8.97 -5.03 -13.73
C ASN A 172 -8.51 -5.86 -12.53
N ALA A 173 -8.71 -7.18 -12.59
CA ALA A 173 -8.14 -8.09 -11.60
C ALA A 173 -6.61 -8.01 -11.63
N GLY A 174 -6.00 -7.79 -10.47
CA GLY A 174 -4.55 -7.72 -10.34
C GLY A 174 -3.91 -9.10 -10.17
N PHE A 175 -2.61 -9.09 -9.89
CA PHE A 175 -1.77 -10.29 -9.90
C PHE A 175 -2.33 -11.48 -9.10
N TRP A 176 -2.65 -11.33 -7.81
CA TRP A 176 -3.11 -12.46 -6.99
C TRP A 176 -4.54 -12.90 -7.26
N GLU A 177 -5.36 -12.01 -7.78
CA GLU A 177 -6.72 -12.33 -8.19
C GLU A 177 -6.67 -13.26 -9.40
N ASN A 178 -5.76 -12.99 -10.35
CA ASN A 178 -5.54 -13.83 -11.52
C ASN A 178 -4.76 -15.11 -11.18
N LYS A 179 -3.67 -15.01 -10.42
CA LYS A 179 -2.75 -16.14 -10.18
C LYS A 179 -3.27 -17.16 -9.18
N ALA A 180 -3.99 -16.72 -8.15
CA ALA A 180 -4.40 -17.57 -7.03
C ALA A 180 -5.89 -17.47 -6.67
N GLY A 181 -6.69 -16.75 -7.47
CA GLY A 181 -8.12 -16.59 -7.21
C GLY A 181 -8.43 -15.81 -5.93
N TYR A 182 -7.55 -14.89 -5.53
CA TYR A 182 -7.80 -14.06 -4.35
C TYR A 182 -9.03 -13.17 -4.55
N CYS A 183 -9.66 -12.78 -3.43
CA CYS A 183 -10.94 -12.07 -3.44
C CYS A 183 -10.83 -10.68 -4.08
N LYS A 184 -11.72 -10.34 -5.02
CA LYS A 184 -11.60 -9.08 -5.77
C LYS A 184 -11.59 -7.81 -4.91
N THR A 185 -12.38 -7.81 -3.84
CA THR A 185 -12.50 -6.65 -2.94
C THR A 185 -11.33 -6.52 -1.99
N GLY A 186 -10.57 -7.58 -1.74
CA GLY A 186 -9.49 -7.55 -0.74
C GLY A 186 -9.92 -7.33 0.71
N LYS A 187 -11.22 -7.29 1.01
CA LYS A 187 -11.73 -7.01 2.37
C LYS A 187 -11.23 -8.04 3.38
N ILE A 188 -10.80 -7.54 4.54
CA ILE A 188 -10.36 -8.37 5.67
C ILE A 188 -11.53 -9.23 6.14
N LYS A 189 -11.32 -10.54 6.34
CA LYS A 189 -12.40 -11.46 6.72
C LYS A 189 -12.50 -11.62 8.23
N ALA A 190 -13.73 -11.82 8.72
CA ALA A 190 -13.99 -12.20 10.11
C ALA A 190 -13.40 -13.58 10.42
N LYS A 191 -12.31 -13.64 11.20
CA LYS A 191 -11.67 -14.90 11.64
C LYS A 191 -10.56 -14.64 12.67
N ARG A 192 -9.93 -15.72 13.15
CA ARG A 192 -8.74 -15.65 14.02
C ARG A 192 -7.47 -15.37 13.22
N TYR A 193 -6.65 -14.45 13.70
CA TYR A 193 -5.34 -14.09 13.16
C TYR A 193 -4.28 -14.17 14.24
N ARG A 194 -3.04 -14.49 13.83
CA ARG A 194 -1.86 -14.33 14.66
C ARG A 194 -1.50 -12.84 14.74
N ILE A 195 -1.58 -12.24 15.93
CA ILE A 195 -1.21 -10.85 16.19
C ILE A 195 0.26 -10.81 16.58
N VAL A 196 1.13 -10.58 15.59
CA VAL A 196 2.58 -10.79 15.71
C VAL A 196 3.16 -9.93 16.83
N ASP A 197 2.85 -8.64 16.85
CA ASP A 197 3.32 -7.67 17.84
C ASP A 197 2.89 -8.00 19.28
N LEU A 198 1.78 -8.73 19.47
CA LEU A 198 1.28 -9.12 20.80
C LEU A 198 1.54 -10.58 21.17
N GLN A 199 2.17 -11.34 20.28
CA GLN A 199 2.48 -12.76 20.51
C GLN A 199 1.28 -13.69 20.79
N GLU A 200 0.08 -13.32 20.35
CA GLU A 200 -1.16 -14.07 20.59
C GLU A 200 -2.03 -14.25 19.33
N HIS A 201 -3.19 -14.89 19.49
CA HIS A 201 -4.21 -15.02 18.45
C HIS A 201 -5.48 -14.28 18.86
N ARG A 202 -5.94 -13.33 18.04
CA ARG A 202 -7.16 -12.56 18.25
C ARG A 202 -8.16 -12.80 17.12
N PHE A 203 -9.44 -12.65 17.44
CA PHE A 203 -10.48 -12.58 16.42
C PHE A 203 -10.55 -11.14 15.89
N ILE A 204 -10.59 -11.00 14.58
CA ILE A 204 -10.79 -9.73 13.89
C ILE A 204 -12.16 -9.82 13.23
N GLU A 205 -13.03 -8.83 13.45
CA GLU A 205 -14.39 -8.77 12.88
C GLU A 205 -14.40 -8.57 11.36
N GLY A 206 -13.33 -8.00 10.80
CA GLY A 206 -13.15 -7.81 9.36
C GLY A 206 -13.95 -6.64 8.77
N ASN A 207 -13.96 -6.56 7.43
CA ASN A 207 -14.65 -5.56 6.59
C ASN A 207 -14.29 -4.08 6.80
N LYS A 208 -13.42 -3.76 7.75
CA LYS A 208 -12.90 -2.42 8.05
C LYS A 208 -11.44 -2.52 8.52
N GLU A 209 -10.79 -1.38 8.64
CA GLU A 209 -9.50 -1.29 9.33
C GLU A 209 -9.58 -1.87 10.74
N VAL A 210 -8.54 -2.60 11.12
CA VAL A 210 -8.39 -3.19 12.44
C VAL A 210 -7.68 -2.17 13.32
N THR A 211 -8.44 -1.51 14.18
CA THR A 211 -7.93 -0.42 15.04
C THR A 211 -7.72 -0.89 16.46
N GLU A 212 -8.37 -1.99 16.84
CA GLU A 212 -8.23 -2.65 18.12
C GLU A 212 -6.88 -3.34 18.26
N PHE A 213 -6.38 -3.38 19.50
CA PHE A 213 -5.15 -4.03 19.97
C PHE A 213 -3.85 -3.67 19.22
#